data_AF-A0A1H6I088-F1
#
_entry.id   AF-A0A1H6I088-F1
#
_cell.length_a   1.000
_cell.length_b   1.000
_cell.length_c   1.000
_cell.angle_alpha   90.00
_cell.angle_beta   90.00
_cell.angle_gamma   90.00
#
_symmetry.space_group_name_H-M   'P 1'
#
loop_
_entity.id
_entity.type
_entity.pdbx_description
1 polymer ?
#
loop_
_entity_poly.entity_id
_entity_poly.type
_entity_poly.pdbx_seq_one_letter_code
_entity_poly.pdbx_strand_id
1 'polypeptide(L)'
;MKNSILKITAIFGLTTVLLNSCGPKDNPPLVYFPDMYFPVAYDPLMKAKDAYSDHENEIPAFVAHDGATGLYPVEGSVSRNKDGVISEETLPKNMDEYNAGYDASKAITASPLKAENLEKDLARGKSLYEHTCAACHGVNGDGQGPIVQSGAYSGVPKYADREITIGSIHYVLTNGRNAMGSYAGQLNVGDRWRVALYVYNTFKAPTMSSAPATANAAPANTAAAPAKTEDKTNAK
;
A
#
# COMPACT_ATOMS: atom_id res chain seq x y z
N MET A 1 55.97 -39.63 31.12
CA MET A 1 55.62 -39.02 29.81
C MET A 1 54.18 -39.33 29.38
N LYS A 2 53.72 -40.60 29.34
CA LYS A 2 52.33 -40.96 28.98
C LYS A 2 51.24 -40.23 29.80
N ASN A 3 51.39 -40.12 31.12
CA ASN A 3 50.39 -39.45 31.98
C ASN A 3 50.31 -37.93 31.75
N SER A 4 51.39 -37.29 31.30
CA SER A 4 51.40 -35.86 31.00
C SER A 4 50.74 -35.56 29.66
N ILE A 5 50.95 -36.43 28.66
CA ILE A 5 50.31 -36.32 27.35
C ILE A 5 48.78 -36.47 27.50
N LEU A 6 48.31 -37.44 28.28
CA LEU A 6 46.88 -37.67 28.51
C LEU A 6 46.18 -36.48 29.18
N LYS A 7 46.86 -35.81 30.12
CA LYS A 7 46.37 -34.59 30.76
C LYS A 7 46.29 -33.41 29.78
N ILE A 8 47.30 -33.24 28.93
CA ILE A 8 47.33 -32.16 27.93
C ILE A 8 46.22 -32.37 26.90
N THR A 9 46.03 -33.59 26.40
CA THR A 9 44.95 -33.90 25.44
C THR A 9 43.57 -33.70 26.05
N ALA A 10 43.38 -34.05 27.33
CA ALA A 10 42.11 -33.83 28.03
C ALA A 10 41.81 -32.32 28.21
N ILE A 11 42.81 -31.52 28.56
CA ILE A 11 42.66 -30.07 28.67
C ILE A 11 42.36 -29.45 27.30
N PHE A 12 43.08 -29.85 26.25
CA PHE A 12 42.83 -29.33 24.91
C PHE A 12 41.44 -29.73 24.38
N GLY A 13 41.01 -30.97 24.61
CA GLY A 13 39.68 -31.46 24.24
C GLY A 13 38.55 -30.74 24.98
N LEU A 14 38.70 -30.54 26.29
CA LEU A 14 37.72 -29.77 27.08
C LEU A 14 37.66 -28.31 26.62
N THR A 15 38.81 -27.71 26.33
CA THR A 15 38.90 -26.33 25.83
C THR A 15 38.25 -26.18 24.46
N THR A 16 38.40 -27.15 23.55
CA THR A 16 37.76 -27.12 22.23
C THR A 16 36.24 -27.25 22.31
N VAL A 17 35.72 -28.07 23.23
CA VAL A 17 34.27 -28.18 23.47
C VAL A 17 33.71 -26.90 24.07
N LEU A 18 34.41 -26.29 25.04
CA LEU A 18 34.00 -25.02 25.66
C LEU A 18 34.00 -23.86 24.65
N LEU A 19 34.97 -23.83 23.72
CA LEU A 19 35.05 -22.82 22.67
C LEU A 19 34.03 -23.03 21.53
N ASN A 20 33.50 -24.24 21.34
CA ASN A 20 32.48 -24.56 20.35
C ASN A 20 31.06 -24.74 20.94
N SER A 21 30.85 -24.37 22.20
CA SER A 21 29.53 -24.47 22.87
C SER A 21 28.50 -23.43 22.38
N CYS A 22 28.76 -22.77 21.25
CA CYS A 22 27.77 -21.98 20.53
C CYS A 22 27.30 -22.82 19.32
N GLY A 23 26.10 -23.38 19.41
CA GLY A 23 25.43 -24.00 18.27
C GLY A 23 25.15 -22.98 17.14
N PRO A 24 24.75 -23.44 15.95
CA PRO A 24 24.40 -22.56 14.83
C PRO A 24 23.29 -21.59 15.26
N LYS A 25 23.54 -20.29 15.08
CA LYS A 25 22.61 -19.19 15.43
C LYS A 25 21.50 -19.02 14.39
N ASP A 26 21.38 -19.94 13.45
CA ASP A 26 20.47 -19.86 12.31
C ASP A 26 19.04 -20.27 12.68
N ASN A 27 18.86 -20.94 13.83
CA ASN A 27 17.54 -21.33 14.33
C ASN A 27 17.02 -20.33 15.38
N PRO A 28 15.70 -20.11 15.44
CA PRO A 28 15.09 -19.33 16.50
C PRO A 28 15.44 -19.93 17.88
N PRO A 29 15.60 -19.10 18.91
CA PRO A 29 15.97 -19.57 20.24
C PRO A 29 14.87 -20.46 20.84
N LEU A 30 15.27 -21.39 21.70
CA LEU A 30 14.32 -22.17 22.49
C LEU A 30 13.54 -21.24 23.42
N VAL A 31 12.21 -21.34 23.37
CA VAL A 31 11.29 -20.57 24.22
C VAL A 31 10.81 -21.48 25.35
N TYR A 32 11.00 -21.04 26.59
CA TYR A 32 10.52 -21.74 27.78
C TYR A 32 9.07 -21.33 28.09
N PHE A 33 8.17 -22.31 28.19
CA PHE A 33 6.73 -22.12 28.36
C PHE A 33 6.12 -21.09 27.37
N PRO A 34 6.01 -21.43 26.08
CA PRO A 34 5.50 -20.52 25.06
C PRO A 34 3.98 -20.33 25.12
N ASP A 35 3.35 -20.44 26.29
CA ASP A 35 1.90 -20.25 26.43
C ASP A 35 1.52 -18.82 26.05
N MET A 36 0.56 -18.67 25.14
CA MET A 36 0.13 -17.40 24.54
C MET A 36 1.19 -16.56 23.80
N TYR A 37 2.41 -17.09 23.55
CA TYR A 37 3.41 -16.43 22.69
C TYR A 37 2.97 -16.30 21.22
N PHE A 38 2.20 -17.26 20.73
CA PHE A 38 1.67 -17.28 19.38
C PHE A 38 0.16 -17.07 19.45
N PRO A 39 -0.38 -16.04 18.79
CA PRO A 39 -1.81 -15.75 18.88
C PRO A 39 -2.62 -16.86 18.20
N VAL A 40 -3.72 -17.26 18.84
CA VAL A 40 -4.74 -18.11 18.20
C VAL A 40 -5.50 -17.33 17.12
N ALA A 41 -5.63 -16.01 17.31
CA ALA A 41 -6.19 -15.12 16.29
C ALA A 41 -5.20 -14.91 15.14
N TYR A 42 -5.72 -14.75 13.92
CA TYR A 42 -4.91 -14.45 12.75
C TYR A 42 -4.39 -13.02 12.78
N ASP A 43 -3.07 -12.87 12.75
CA ASP A 43 -2.40 -11.60 12.51
C ASP A 43 -2.47 -11.25 11.01
N PRO A 44 -2.73 -9.98 10.61
CA PRO A 44 -2.90 -9.57 9.21
C PRO A 44 -1.79 -9.95 8.23
N LEU A 45 -0.56 -10.18 8.69
CA LEU A 45 0.60 -10.50 7.83
C LEU A 45 1.20 -11.88 8.12
N MET A 46 0.45 -12.76 8.77
CA MET A 46 0.89 -14.12 9.07
C MET A 46 0.26 -15.14 8.12
N LYS A 47 0.89 -16.32 8.00
CA LYS A 47 0.20 -17.49 7.47
C LYS A 47 -0.90 -17.92 8.44
N ALA A 48 -2.05 -18.29 7.92
CA ALA A 48 -3.18 -18.82 8.66
C ALA A 48 -2.80 -20.22 9.17
N LYS A 49 -2.09 -20.25 10.29
CA LYS A 49 -1.67 -21.48 10.99
C LYS A 49 -2.28 -21.49 12.36
N ASP A 50 -2.73 -22.66 12.78
CA ASP A 50 -3.30 -22.82 14.11
C ASP A 50 -2.16 -22.91 15.12
N ALA A 51 -2.07 -21.94 16.02
CA ALA A 51 -1.06 -21.94 17.06
C ALA A 51 -1.22 -23.18 17.96
N TYR A 52 -0.09 -23.79 18.36
CA TYR A 52 -0.05 -24.95 19.27
C TYR A 52 -0.73 -26.23 18.76
N SER A 53 -0.91 -26.34 17.44
CA SER A 53 -1.50 -27.50 16.78
C SER A 53 -0.63 -27.94 15.61
N ASP A 54 -0.61 -29.25 15.33
CA ASP A 54 -0.01 -29.82 14.12
C ASP A 54 -0.99 -29.82 12.92
N HIS A 55 -2.19 -29.30 13.13
CA HIS A 55 -3.22 -29.16 12.10
C HIS A 55 -2.92 -27.97 11.18
N GLU A 56 -3.00 -28.20 9.87
CA GLU A 56 -2.93 -27.14 8.87
C GLU A 56 -4.32 -26.57 8.63
N ASN A 57 -4.41 -25.26 8.38
CA ASN A 57 -5.68 -24.59 8.22
C ASN A 57 -6.37 -24.97 6.90
N GLU A 58 -7.59 -25.51 6.99
CA GLU A 58 -8.38 -25.98 5.83
C GLU A 58 -9.40 -24.95 5.32
N ILE A 59 -9.44 -23.73 5.86
CA ILE A 59 -10.39 -22.69 5.43
C ILE A 59 -10.16 -22.39 3.94
N PRO A 60 -11.17 -22.60 3.06
CA PRO A 60 -10.98 -22.46 1.61
C PRO A 60 -10.42 -21.11 1.18
N ALA A 61 -10.83 -20.03 1.86
CA ALA A 61 -10.36 -18.68 1.60
C ALA A 61 -8.85 -18.51 1.86
N PHE A 62 -8.26 -19.19 2.85
CA PHE A 62 -6.82 -19.09 3.09
C PHE A 62 -6.05 -20.09 2.22
N VAL A 63 -6.57 -21.30 2.04
CA VAL A 63 -5.94 -22.32 1.20
C VAL A 63 -5.82 -21.85 -0.26
N ALA A 64 -6.83 -21.17 -0.80
CA ALA A 64 -6.80 -20.59 -2.14
C ALA A 64 -5.74 -19.49 -2.33
N HIS A 65 -5.20 -18.95 -1.23
CA HIS A 65 -4.25 -17.84 -1.21
C HIS A 65 -2.96 -18.20 -0.44
N ASP A 66 -2.52 -19.46 -0.53
CA ASP A 66 -1.25 -19.97 0.08
C ASP A 66 -1.15 -19.75 1.60
N GLY A 67 -2.30 -19.75 2.27
CA GLY A 67 -2.43 -19.50 3.70
C GLY A 67 -2.34 -18.02 4.08
N ALA A 68 -2.40 -17.08 3.15
CA ALA A 68 -2.37 -15.65 3.49
C ALA A 68 -3.64 -15.23 4.26
N THR A 69 -3.45 -14.57 5.40
CA THR A 69 -4.55 -14.00 6.20
C THR A 69 -5.03 -12.65 5.67
N GLY A 70 -4.13 -11.89 5.03
CA GLY A 70 -4.44 -10.66 4.30
C GLY A 70 -5.07 -10.94 2.93
N LEU A 71 -6.40 -11.03 2.90
CA LEU A 71 -7.17 -11.27 1.67
C LEU A 71 -7.55 -9.96 0.97
N TYR A 72 -7.75 -10.03 -0.35
CA TYR A 72 -8.28 -8.90 -1.12
C TYR A 72 -9.77 -8.68 -0.86
N PRO A 73 -10.24 -7.43 -0.83
CA PRO A 73 -11.67 -7.14 -0.78
C PRO A 73 -12.36 -7.61 -2.06
N VAL A 74 -13.66 -7.89 -1.97
CA VAL A 74 -14.48 -8.22 -3.14
C VAL A 74 -14.57 -6.99 -4.06
N GLU A 75 -14.51 -7.22 -5.37
CA GLU A 75 -14.63 -6.17 -6.39
C GLU A 75 -15.90 -5.33 -6.21
N GLY A 76 -15.79 -4.01 -6.40
CA GLY A 76 -16.89 -3.06 -6.21
C GLY A 76 -17.21 -2.69 -4.75
N SER A 77 -16.49 -3.24 -3.77
CA SER A 77 -16.67 -2.86 -2.36
C SER A 77 -16.18 -1.42 -2.11
N VAL A 78 -17.03 -0.59 -1.50
CA VAL A 78 -16.67 0.78 -1.12
C VAL A 78 -16.49 0.86 0.39
N SER A 79 -15.27 1.14 0.83
CA SER A 79 -14.97 1.36 2.26
C SER A 79 -15.44 2.73 2.73
N ARG A 80 -15.98 2.80 3.95
CA ARG A 80 -16.29 4.09 4.59
C ARG A 80 -14.99 4.76 5.04
N ASN A 81 -14.65 5.89 4.46
CA ASN A 81 -13.52 6.71 4.91
C ASN A 81 -13.97 7.99 5.62
N LYS A 82 -13.10 8.55 6.46
CA LYS A 82 -13.36 9.78 7.22
C LYS A 82 -13.46 11.02 6.33
N ASP A 83 -12.81 10.96 5.16
CA ASP A 83 -12.75 12.06 4.21
C ASP A 83 -14.05 12.20 3.40
N GLY A 84 -14.89 11.16 3.36
CA GLY A 84 -16.09 11.09 2.54
C GLY A 84 -15.81 11.03 1.03
N VAL A 85 -14.56 10.77 0.63
CA VAL A 85 -14.13 10.74 -0.78
C VAL A 85 -14.22 9.31 -1.29
N ILE A 86 -15.10 9.07 -2.24
CA ILE A 86 -15.24 7.75 -2.86
C ILE A 86 -14.21 7.65 -3.99
N SER A 87 -13.45 6.55 -4.02
CA SER A 87 -12.65 6.21 -5.20
C SER A 87 -13.59 5.68 -6.27
N GLU A 88 -13.97 6.50 -7.24
CA GLU A 88 -14.65 6.06 -8.47
C GLU A 88 -13.65 5.42 -9.46
N GLU A 89 -12.57 4.88 -8.94
CA GLU A 89 -11.41 4.45 -9.70
C GLU A 89 -11.69 3.09 -10.29
N THR A 90 -12.17 3.07 -11.53
CA THR A 90 -12.19 1.85 -12.33
C THR A 90 -10.78 1.61 -12.85
N LEU A 91 -10.19 0.46 -12.51
CA LEU A 91 -8.90 0.08 -13.07
C LEU A 91 -9.06 -0.05 -14.59
N PRO A 92 -8.28 0.69 -15.40
CA PRO A 92 -8.37 0.60 -16.85
C PRO A 92 -7.93 -0.80 -17.29
N LYS A 93 -8.75 -1.46 -18.12
CA LYS A 93 -8.50 -2.84 -18.56
C LYS A 93 -7.53 -2.91 -19.73
N ASN A 94 -7.41 -1.82 -20.48
CA ASN A 94 -6.56 -1.71 -21.65
C ASN A 94 -5.99 -0.28 -21.77
N MET A 95 -5.11 -0.10 -22.75
CA MET A 95 -4.41 1.16 -22.94
C MET A 95 -5.27 2.30 -23.47
N ASP A 96 -6.31 1.99 -24.24
CA ASP A 96 -7.23 2.99 -24.76
C ASP A 96 -8.09 3.57 -23.63
N GLU A 97 -8.60 2.71 -22.75
CA GLU A 97 -9.30 3.11 -21.52
C GLU A 97 -8.40 3.94 -20.60
N TYR A 98 -7.13 3.55 -20.44
CA TYR A 98 -6.16 4.31 -19.66
C TYR A 98 -5.96 5.72 -20.23
N ASN A 99 -5.69 5.83 -21.53
CA ASN A 99 -5.43 7.13 -22.16
C ASN A 99 -6.68 8.03 -22.15
N ALA A 100 -7.86 7.47 -22.41
CA ALA A 100 -9.13 8.20 -22.32
C ALA A 100 -9.37 8.71 -20.89
N GLY A 101 -9.14 7.87 -19.87
CA GLY A 101 -9.26 8.27 -18.46
C GLY A 101 -8.25 9.34 -18.06
N TYR A 102 -7.01 9.21 -18.52
CA TYR A 102 -5.97 10.22 -18.28
C TYR A 102 -6.33 11.56 -18.92
N ASP A 103 -6.83 11.57 -20.16
CA ASP A 103 -7.24 12.80 -20.83
C ASP A 103 -8.46 13.45 -20.17
N ALA A 104 -9.45 12.65 -19.76
CA ALA A 104 -10.60 13.14 -18.98
C ALA A 104 -10.15 13.75 -17.63
N SER A 105 -9.16 13.14 -16.96
CA SER A 105 -8.67 13.63 -15.66
C SER A 105 -8.02 15.02 -15.75
N LYS A 106 -7.53 15.42 -16.93
CA LYS A 106 -6.97 16.77 -17.13
C LYS A 106 -8.02 17.86 -16.98
N ALA A 107 -9.30 17.57 -17.23
CA ALA A 107 -10.38 18.54 -17.05
C ALA A 107 -10.66 18.85 -15.57
N ILE A 108 -10.22 17.98 -14.65
CA ILE A 108 -10.44 18.13 -13.21
C ILE A 108 -9.35 19.04 -12.63
N THR A 109 -9.75 20.26 -12.29
CA THR A 109 -8.86 21.31 -11.75
C THR A 109 -9.02 21.53 -10.24
N ALA A 110 -10.04 20.95 -9.62
CA ALA A 110 -10.33 21.08 -8.19
C ALA A 110 -10.30 19.73 -7.47
N SER A 111 -9.90 19.76 -6.20
CA SER A 111 -9.92 18.59 -5.31
C SER A 111 -11.30 18.43 -4.66
N PRO A 112 -11.80 17.19 -4.46
CA PRO A 112 -13.04 16.93 -3.71
C PRO A 112 -12.87 17.07 -2.18
N LEU A 113 -11.67 17.38 -1.70
CA LEU A 113 -11.40 17.60 -0.27
C LEU A 113 -12.09 18.88 0.23
N LYS A 114 -12.45 18.87 1.52
CA LYS A 114 -13.15 19.98 2.16
C LYS A 114 -12.27 21.22 2.24
N ALA A 115 -12.79 22.34 1.73
CA ALA A 115 -12.16 23.65 1.74
C ALA A 115 -11.61 24.08 3.11
N GLU A 116 -12.38 23.79 4.16
CA GLU A 116 -12.09 24.15 5.55
C GLU A 116 -10.77 23.53 6.06
N ASN A 117 -10.29 22.45 5.43
CA ASN A 117 -9.08 21.73 5.85
C ASN A 117 -7.86 21.99 4.96
N LEU A 118 -7.94 22.95 4.02
CA LEU A 118 -6.91 23.18 3.00
C LEU A 118 -5.48 23.23 3.55
N GLU A 119 -5.24 23.97 4.62
CA GLU A 119 -3.90 24.10 5.23
C GLU A 119 -3.39 22.75 5.78
N LYS A 120 -4.27 22.00 6.47
CA LYS A 120 -3.94 20.67 7.02
C LYS A 120 -3.70 19.66 5.90
N ASP A 121 -4.50 19.72 4.85
CA ASP A 121 -4.40 18.85 3.68
C ASP A 121 -3.10 19.11 2.90
N LEU A 122 -2.71 20.37 2.72
CA LEU A 122 -1.42 20.76 2.12
C LEU A 122 -0.24 20.31 2.99
N ALA A 123 -0.30 20.49 4.31
CA ALA A 123 0.75 20.06 5.22
C ALA A 123 0.94 18.52 5.20
N ARG A 124 -0.18 17.77 5.21
CA ARG A 124 -0.16 16.32 5.06
C ARG A 124 0.35 15.89 3.68
N GLY A 125 -0.11 16.55 2.61
CA GLY A 125 0.35 16.31 1.25
C GLY A 125 1.85 16.52 1.07
N LYS A 126 2.41 17.59 1.66
CA LYS A 126 3.85 17.85 1.71
C LYS A 126 4.60 16.72 2.37
N SER A 127 4.15 16.31 3.57
CA SER A 127 4.80 15.23 4.32
C SER A 127 4.80 13.91 3.53
N LEU A 128 3.67 13.56 2.91
CA LEU A 128 3.58 12.36 2.08
C LEU A 128 4.48 12.44 0.84
N TYR A 129 4.52 13.60 0.18
CA TYR A 129 5.39 13.84 -0.96
C TYR A 129 6.88 13.68 -0.58
N GLU A 130 7.30 14.28 0.53
CA GLU A 130 8.69 14.22 0.99
C GLU A 130 9.13 12.80 1.36
N HIS A 131 8.25 12.00 1.97
CA HIS A 131 8.57 10.61 2.34
C HIS A 131 8.55 9.63 1.17
N THR A 132 7.67 9.84 0.18
CA THR A 132 7.37 8.81 -0.83
C THR A 132 7.76 9.24 -2.25
N CYS A 133 7.55 10.49 -2.62
CA CYS A 133 7.68 10.96 -4.00
C CYS A 133 9.04 11.64 -4.26
N ALA A 134 9.58 12.35 -3.27
CA ALA A 134 10.81 13.14 -3.40
C ALA A 134 12.06 12.29 -3.66
N ALA A 135 12.04 11.00 -3.32
CA ALA A 135 13.13 10.06 -3.62
C ALA A 135 13.46 10.00 -5.12
N CYS A 136 12.46 10.16 -5.98
CA CYS A 136 12.61 10.22 -7.44
C CYS A 136 12.42 11.64 -7.98
N HIS A 137 11.37 12.35 -7.55
CA HIS A 137 11.00 13.66 -8.10
C HIS A 137 11.79 14.84 -7.52
N GLY A 138 12.57 14.62 -6.46
CA GLY A 138 13.29 15.67 -5.74
C GLY A 138 12.36 16.48 -4.83
N VAL A 139 12.90 17.06 -3.76
CA VAL A 139 12.14 17.93 -2.85
C VAL A 139 11.61 19.17 -3.57
N ASN A 140 12.35 19.65 -4.57
CA ASN A 140 11.98 20.81 -5.39
C ASN A 140 11.14 20.46 -6.62
N GLY A 141 10.80 19.18 -6.83
CA GLY A 141 10.02 18.77 -8.00
C GLY A 141 10.75 18.90 -9.34
N ASP A 142 12.08 18.92 -9.31
CA ASP A 142 12.97 19.07 -10.45
C ASP A 142 13.35 17.76 -11.13
N GLY A 143 12.83 16.63 -10.64
CA GLY A 143 13.17 15.30 -11.13
C GLY A 143 14.58 14.86 -10.75
N GLN A 144 15.24 15.55 -9.82
CA GLN A 144 16.60 15.25 -9.37
C GLN A 144 16.61 14.69 -7.94
N GLY A 145 15.74 13.70 -7.66
CA GLY A 145 15.76 12.97 -6.40
C GLY A 145 17.04 12.12 -6.22
N PRO A 146 17.35 11.67 -4.99
CA PRO A 146 18.55 10.89 -4.70
C PRO A 146 18.70 9.62 -5.55
N ILE A 147 17.59 8.98 -5.97
CA ILE A 147 17.62 7.80 -6.85
C ILE A 147 18.03 8.18 -8.29
N VAL A 148 17.67 9.38 -8.74
CA VAL A 148 18.07 9.89 -10.06
C VAL A 148 19.52 10.34 -10.03
N GLN A 149 19.93 11.03 -8.97
CA GLN A 149 21.30 11.50 -8.78
C GLN A 149 22.31 10.35 -8.65
N SER A 150 21.91 9.20 -8.10
CA SER A 150 22.76 8.01 -8.04
C SER A 150 22.93 7.31 -9.39
N GLY A 151 22.13 7.67 -10.41
CA GLY A 151 22.12 7.04 -11.72
C GLY A 151 21.35 5.71 -11.77
N ALA A 152 20.74 5.26 -10.67
CA ALA A 152 19.95 4.03 -10.63
C ALA A 152 18.66 4.12 -11.47
N TYR A 153 18.16 5.34 -11.68
CA TYR A 153 16.96 5.60 -12.47
C TYR A 153 17.12 6.92 -13.24
N SER A 154 16.49 7.05 -14.40
CA SER A 154 16.58 8.25 -15.23
C SER A 154 15.25 8.61 -15.87
N GLY A 155 15.13 9.83 -16.39
CA GLY A 155 13.93 10.27 -17.12
C GLY A 155 12.76 10.71 -16.24
N VAL A 156 12.98 11.01 -14.96
CA VAL A 156 11.96 11.62 -14.10
C VAL A 156 11.72 13.07 -14.59
N PRO A 157 10.49 13.44 -14.97
CA PRO A 157 10.22 14.77 -15.46
C PRO A 157 10.23 15.80 -14.32
N LYS A 158 10.73 16.99 -14.62
CA LYS A 158 10.50 18.18 -13.79
C LYS A 158 9.04 18.61 -13.92
N TYR A 159 8.40 18.95 -12.81
CA TYR A 159 6.99 19.37 -12.85
C TYR A 159 6.81 20.64 -13.68
N ALA A 160 7.71 21.62 -13.56
CA ALA A 160 7.65 22.89 -14.29
C ALA A 160 7.48 22.72 -15.80
N ASP A 161 8.04 21.65 -16.39
CA ASP A 161 8.05 21.42 -17.84
C ASP A 161 6.82 20.64 -18.35
N ARG A 162 5.91 20.25 -17.45
CA ARG A 162 4.74 19.41 -17.78
C ARG A 162 3.43 20.13 -17.52
N GLU A 163 2.55 20.20 -18.51
CA GLU A 163 1.16 20.61 -18.25
C GLU A 163 0.44 19.52 -17.46
N ILE A 164 0.12 19.83 -16.21
CA ILE A 164 -0.54 18.93 -15.26
C ILE A 164 -1.66 19.67 -14.54
N THR A 165 -2.70 18.94 -14.19
CA THR A 165 -3.81 19.38 -13.33
C THR A 165 -3.92 18.48 -12.10
N ILE A 166 -4.66 18.92 -11.08
CA ILE A 166 -4.89 18.14 -9.85
C ILE A 166 -5.43 16.74 -10.19
N GLY A 167 -6.43 16.64 -11.08
CA GLY A 167 -6.97 15.36 -11.50
C GLY A 167 -5.96 14.49 -12.24
N SER A 168 -5.15 15.07 -13.13
CA SER A 168 -4.12 14.30 -13.84
C SER A 168 -3.04 13.74 -12.92
N ILE A 169 -2.69 14.45 -11.84
CA ILE A 169 -1.74 13.96 -10.84
C ILE A 169 -2.38 12.82 -10.05
N HIS A 170 -3.62 13.00 -9.58
CA HIS A 170 -4.37 11.97 -8.89
C HIS A 170 -4.52 10.68 -9.74
N TYR A 171 -4.80 10.83 -11.03
CA TYR A 171 -4.93 9.70 -11.96
C TYR A 171 -3.62 8.92 -12.09
N VAL A 172 -2.48 9.62 -12.22
CA VAL A 172 -1.16 8.97 -12.28
C VAL A 172 -0.80 8.31 -10.94
N LEU A 173 -1.11 8.92 -9.80
CA LEU A 173 -0.91 8.28 -8.49
C LEU A 173 -1.73 7.00 -8.34
N THR A 174 -2.91 6.95 -8.98
CA THR A 174 -3.81 5.80 -8.90
C THR A 174 -3.42 4.68 -9.85
N ASN A 175 -3.11 5.01 -11.10
CA ASN A 175 -2.93 4.00 -12.15
C ASN A 175 -1.47 3.80 -12.57
N GLY A 176 -0.56 4.63 -12.06
CA GLY A 176 0.81 4.73 -12.56
C GLY A 176 0.87 5.41 -13.93
N ARG A 177 2.10 5.65 -14.41
CA ARG A 177 2.37 6.08 -15.79
C ARG A 177 3.77 5.72 -16.21
N ASN A 178 3.88 5.03 -17.35
CA ASN A 178 5.16 4.55 -17.89
C ASN A 178 5.92 3.76 -16.81
N ALA A 179 7.09 4.23 -16.40
CA ALA A 179 7.94 3.57 -15.41
C ALA A 179 7.63 3.97 -13.95
N MET A 180 6.66 4.87 -13.72
CA MET A 180 6.12 5.15 -12.38
C MET A 180 4.95 4.19 -12.10
N GLY A 181 5.07 3.35 -11.07
CA GLY A 181 4.02 2.44 -10.64
C GLY A 181 2.81 3.12 -9.98
N SER A 182 1.77 2.34 -9.67
CA SER A 182 0.63 2.80 -8.89
C SER A 182 0.98 2.97 -7.41
N TYR A 183 0.43 4.02 -6.79
CA TYR A 183 0.50 4.28 -5.36
C TYR A 183 -0.84 4.02 -4.64
N ALA A 184 -1.85 3.48 -5.34
CA ALA A 184 -3.17 3.20 -4.76
C ALA A 184 -3.11 2.22 -3.58
N GLY A 185 -2.15 1.28 -3.58
CA GLY A 185 -1.93 0.35 -2.47
C GLY A 185 -1.15 0.93 -1.28
N GLN A 186 -0.53 2.10 -1.43
CA GLN A 186 0.30 2.74 -0.40
C GLN A 186 -0.36 3.99 0.20
N LEU A 187 -1.17 4.70 -0.59
CA LEU A 187 -1.83 5.93 -0.19
C LEU A 187 -3.34 5.75 -0.17
N ASN A 188 -3.99 6.25 0.89
CA ASN A 188 -5.44 6.31 0.95
C ASN A 188 -5.99 7.24 -0.16
N VAL A 189 -7.27 7.06 -0.52
CA VAL A 189 -7.96 7.90 -1.52
C VAL A 189 -7.78 9.39 -1.25
N GLY A 190 -8.08 9.85 -0.03
CA GLY A 190 -7.91 11.26 0.34
C GLY A 190 -6.45 11.71 0.31
N ASP A 191 -5.51 10.82 0.64
CA ASP A 191 -4.08 11.13 0.65
C ASP A 191 -3.51 11.34 -0.76
N ARG A 192 -4.01 10.60 -1.75
CA ARG A 192 -3.66 10.85 -3.16
C ARG A 192 -4.12 12.24 -3.60
N TRP A 193 -5.31 12.67 -3.20
CA TRP A 193 -5.77 14.05 -3.46
C TRP A 193 -4.93 15.09 -2.73
N ARG A 194 -4.51 14.84 -1.50
CA ARG A 194 -3.62 15.75 -0.74
C ARG A 194 -2.25 15.91 -1.39
N VAL A 195 -1.66 14.81 -1.87
CA VAL A 195 -0.39 14.85 -2.62
C VAL A 195 -0.58 15.60 -3.94
N ALA A 196 -1.66 15.30 -4.68
CA ALA A 196 -1.96 16.02 -5.93
C ALA A 196 -2.14 17.53 -5.71
N LEU A 197 -2.85 17.92 -4.65
CA LEU A 197 -3.06 19.30 -4.25
C LEU A 197 -1.73 19.98 -3.90
N TYR A 198 -0.88 19.32 -3.10
CA TYR A 198 0.44 19.85 -2.72
C TYR A 198 1.36 20.03 -3.93
N VAL A 199 1.47 19.03 -4.82
CA VAL A 199 2.30 19.09 -6.02
C VAL A 199 1.86 20.22 -6.94
N TYR A 200 0.56 20.32 -7.19
CA TYR A 200 0.01 21.37 -8.05
C TYR A 200 0.23 22.76 -7.44
N ASN A 201 -0.07 22.93 -6.15
CA ASN A 201 0.06 24.22 -5.47
C ASN A 201 1.53 24.67 -5.35
N THR A 202 2.46 23.75 -5.12
CA THR A 202 3.86 24.08 -4.85
C THR A 202 4.66 24.28 -6.13
N PHE A 203 4.41 23.47 -7.17
CA PHE A 203 5.27 23.43 -8.36
C PHE A 203 4.62 23.99 -9.63
N LYS A 204 3.32 24.31 -9.62
CA LYS A 204 2.60 24.83 -10.80
C LYS A 204 1.88 26.14 -10.60
N ALA A 205 0.94 26.20 -9.66
CA ALA A 205 0.13 27.38 -9.44
C ALA A 205 -0.21 27.51 -7.96
N PRO A 206 0.42 28.44 -7.20
CA PRO A 206 0.27 28.56 -5.75
C PRO A 206 -1.08 29.06 -5.24
N THR A 207 -2.15 29.02 -6.06
CA THR A 207 -3.50 29.43 -5.66
C THR A 207 -4.57 28.72 -6.50
N MET A 208 -5.06 27.57 -6.03
CA MET A 208 -6.37 27.05 -6.47
C MET A 208 -7.17 26.60 -5.26
N SER A 209 -8.28 27.32 -5.06
CA SER A 209 -9.29 27.15 -4.03
C SER A 209 -10.03 25.82 -4.22
N SER A 210 -10.14 25.07 -3.15
CA SER A 210 -11.17 24.06 -2.96
C SER A 210 -12.53 24.56 -3.47
N ALA A 211 -13.14 23.85 -4.41
CA ALA A 211 -14.46 24.21 -4.92
C ALA A 211 -15.50 24.22 -3.77
N PRO A 212 -16.50 25.13 -3.81
CA PRO A 212 -17.53 25.17 -2.79
C PRO A 212 -18.38 23.90 -2.87
N ALA A 213 -18.72 23.36 -1.69
CA ALA A 213 -19.67 22.27 -1.56
C ALA A 213 -21.03 22.70 -2.14
N THR A 214 -21.35 22.30 -3.37
CA THR A 214 -22.73 22.12 -3.86
C THR A 214 -22.73 21.50 -5.26
N ALA A 215 -22.91 20.19 -5.31
CA ALA A 215 -23.67 19.54 -6.37
C ALA A 215 -24.28 18.27 -5.78
N ASN A 216 -25.42 18.42 -5.11
CA ASN A 216 -26.37 17.33 -4.96
C ASN A 216 -26.79 16.92 -6.38
N ALA A 217 -26.11 15.91 -6.95
CA ALA A 217 -26.70 15.12 -8.01
C ALA A 217 -27.75 14.24 -7.34
N ALA A 218 -29.01 14.67 -7.44
CA ALA A 218 -30.16 13.82 -7.14
C ALA A 218 -30.01 12.49 -7.90
N PRO A 219 -30.32 11.33 -7.29
CA PRO A 219 -30.24 10.07 -8.00
C PRO A 219 -31.26 10.10 -9.15
N ALA A 220 -30.77 9.92 -10.37
CA ALA A 220 -31.62 9.60 -11.50
C ALA A 220 -32.34 8.29 -11.18
N ASN A 221 -33.67 8.36 -11.09
CA ASN A 221 -34.55 7.21 -10.99
C ASN A 221 -34.33 6.32 -12.22
N THR A 222 -33.57 5.24 -12.07
CA THR A 222 -33.68 4.08 -12.95
C THR A 222 -34.61 3.09 -12.28
N ALA A 223 -35.81 2.99 -12.83
CA ALA A 223 -36.80 2.00 -12.44
C ALA A 223 -36.19 0.59 -12.52
N ALA A 224 -36.12 -0.09 -11.39
CA ALA A 224 -35.80 -1.49 -11.30
C ALA A 224 -36.93 -2.31 -11.95
N ALA A 225 -36.60 -3.10 -12.96
CA ALA A 225 -37.46 -4.20 -13.42
C ALA A 225 -37.46 -5.30 -12.33
N PRO A 226 -38.60 -5.91 -12.00
CA PRO A 226 -38.67 -6.87 -10.90
C PRO A 226 -37.95 -8.17 -11.24
N ALA A 227 -37.12 -8.63 -10.30
CA ALA A 227 -36.49 -9.94 -10.31
C ALA A 227 -37.56 -11.03 -10.31
N LYS A 228 -37.40 -12.02 -11.20
CA LYS A 228 -38.16 -13.27 -11.15
C LYS A 228 -37.71 -14.07 -9.94
N THR A 229 -38.66 -14.42 -9.09
CA THR A 229 -38.54 -15.43 -8.04
C THR A 229 -38.28 -16.80 -8.65
N GLU A 230 -37.13 -17.41 -8.36
CA GLU A 230 -36.95 -18.85 -8.48
C GLU A 230 -37.17 -19.48 -7.11
N ASP A 231 -38.29 -20.19 -7.02
CA ASP A 231 -38.68 -21.04 -5.90
C ASP A 231 -38.20 -22.46 -6.21
N LYS A 232 -37.23 -22.97 -5.44
CA LYS A 232 -36.88 -24.41 -5.40
C LYS A 232 -36.48 -24.83 -3.99
N THR A 233 -37.51 -25.10 -3.18
CA THR A 233 -37.70 -26.32 -2.37
C THR A 233 -36.45 -27.07 -1.92
N ASN A 234 -36.11 -26.92 -0.63
CA ASN A 234 -35.43 -27.96 0.14
C ASN A 234 -36.45 -29.00 0.59
N ALA A 235 -36.31 -30.23 0.10
CA ALA A 235 -37.00 -31.41 0.62
C ALA A 235 -35.97 -32.39 1.17
N LYS A 236 -36.03 -32.54 2.51
CA LYS A 236 -35.68 -33.68 3.37
C LYS A 236 -34.32 -34.37 3.21
#